data_AF-A0A1E7EIY1-F1
#
_entry.id   AF-A0A1E7EIY1-F1
#
_cell.length_a   1.000
_cell.length_b   1.000
_cell.length_c   1.000
_cell.angle_alpha   90.00
_cell.angle_beta   90.00
_cell.angle_gamma   90.00
#
_symmetry.space_group_name_H-M   'P 1'
#
loop_
_entity.id
_entity.type
_entity.pdbx_description
1 polymer ?
#
loop_
_entity_poly.entity_id
_entity_poly.type
_entity_poly.pdbx_seq_one_letter_code
_entity_poly.pdbx_strand_id
1 'polypeptide(L)'
;MRAALSGHVGTQYGGLQDDLDYVIEGDIVDESQEDLRQREVERYDSVGTAMQRIGLVGIYEQKPLMDGGEVKKVLPNIPKGPIFRDVMDEQVDWMTLPPIAGADILAWHIAQSFPILQ
;
A
#
# COMPACT_ATOMS: atom_id res chain seq x y z
N MET A 1 14.27 20.40 -39.67
CA MET A 1 14.51 18.97 -39.93
C MET A 1 15.68 18.54 -39.05
N ARG A 2 15.48 17.51 -38.22
CA ARG A 2 16.44 16.94 -37.24
C ARG A 2 17.73 16.44 -37.90
N ALA A 3 18.81 16.44 -37.11
CA ALA A 3 19.84 15.38 -36.94
C ALA A 3 21.24 16.01 -36.76
N ALA A 4 22.16 15.50 -35.95
CA ALA A 4 22.18 14.44 -34.96
C ALA A 4 23.50 14.54 -34.17
N LEU A 5 23.48 14.05 -32.93
CA LEU A 5 24.64 13.65 -32.15
C LEU A 5 25.55 12.69 -32.94
N SER A 6 26.87 12.90 -32.89
CA SER A 6 27.86 11.84 -33.08
C SER A 6 29.07 12.12 -32.21
N GLY A 7 29.39 11.18 -31.33
CA GLY A 7 30.35 11.32 -30.24
C GLY A 7 31.81 11.28 -30.65
N HIS A 8 32.65 11.71 -29.71
CA HIS A 8 34.03 11.24 -29.59
C HIS A 8 34.33 11.05 -28.10
N VAL A 9 34.30 9.77 -27.71
CA VAL A 9 34.88 9.25 -26.48
C VAL A 9 36.39 9.32 -26.64
N GLY A 10 37.04 10.19 -25.88
CA GLY A 10 38.49 10.30 -25.81
C GLY A 10 38.95 9.98 -24.40
N THR A 11 39.09 8.69 -24.10
CA THR A 11 39.72 8.19 -22.88
C THR A 11 41.20 8.57 -22.89
N GLN A 12 41.64 9.42 -21.96
CA GLN A 12 43.05 9.55 -21.61
C GLN A 12 43.20 9.38 -20.11
N TYR A 13 43.53 8.16 -19.70
CA TYR A 13 44.17 7.87 -18.41
C TYR A 13 45.66 8.13 -18.57
N GLY A 14 46.24 8.98 -17.72
CA GLY A 14 47.68 9.19 -17.69
C GLY A 14 48.14 10.16 -16.61
N GLY A 15 48.48 9.64 -15.43
CA GLY A 15 49.61 10.14 -14.65
C GLY A 15 49.39 11.25 -13.60
N LEU A 16 49.03 10.81 -12.39
CA LEU A 16 49.63 11.14 -11.09
C LEU A 16 49.79 12.60 -10.63
N GLN A 17 49.05 12.90 -9.55
CA GLN A 17 49.54 13.51 -8.30
C GLN A 17 50.31 14.84 -8.43
N ASP A 18 49.60 15.96 -8.26
CA ASP A 18 50.00 17.00 -7.32
C ASP A 18 48.84 17.98 -7.08
N ASP A 19 48.59 18.28 -5.80
CA ASP A 19 47.92 19.48 -5.30
C ASP A 19 46.49 19.84 -5.76
N LEU A 20 45.55 18.96 -5.50
CA LEU A 20 44.20 19.42 -5.14
C LEU A 20 43.80 18.78 -3.81
N ASP A 21 44.36 19.35 -2.74
CA ASP A 21 43.84 19.22 -1.39
C ASP A 21 42.46 19.88 -1.38
N TYR A 22 41.46 19.15 -1.87
CA TYR A 22 40.06 19.51 -1.69
C TYR A 22 39.76 19.32 -0.20
N VAL A 23 40.19 20.30 0.59
CA VAL A 23 39.50 20.64 1.83
C VAL A 23 38.11 21.08 1.38
N ILE A 24 37.21 20.11 1.27
CA ILE A 24 35.79 20.40 1.46
C ILE A 24 35.73 20.85 2.90
N GLU A 25 35.92 22.15 3.10
CA GLU A 25 35.61 22.84 4.34
C GLU A 25 34.19 22.42 4.62
N GLY A 26 34.06 21.49 5.58
CA GLY A 26 32.80 20.87 5.91
C GLY A 26 31.89 21.98 6.37
N ASP A 27 31.08 22.48 5.44
CA ASP A 27 29.85 23.17 5.76
C ASP A 27 29.00 22.09 6.45
N ILE A 28 29.24 21.94 7.76
CA ILE A 28 28.37 21.17 8.62
C ILE A 28 27.09 21.99 8.59
N VAL A 29 26.21 21.65 7.65
CA VAL A 29 24.84 22.14 7.62
C VAL A 29 24.25 21.65 8.94
N ASP A 30 24.24 22.54 9.94
CA ASP A 30 23.51 22.34 11.19
C ASP A 30 22.04 22.41 10.80
N GLU A 31 21.51 21.27 10.33
CA GLU A 31 20.11 21.14 10.00
C GLU A 31 19.34 21.47 11.27
N SER A 32 18.61 22.57 11.20
CA SER A 32 17.81 22.99 12.34
C SER A 32 16.80 21.87 12.64
N GLN A 33 16.46 21.71 13.92
CA GLN A 33 15.40 20.79 14.32
C GLN A 33 14.08 21.07 13.58
N GLU A 34 13.89 22.30 13.10
CA GLU A 34 12.76 22.71 12.28
C GLU A 34 12.81 22.12 10.86
N ASP A 35 13.97 22.09 10.22
CA ASP A 35 14.16 21.47 8.90
C ASP A 35 13.95 19.96 8.95
N LEU A 36 14.48 19.31 9.98
CA LEU A 36 14.26 17.87 10.23
C LEU A 36 12.78 17.55 10.42
N ARG A 37 12.08 18.37 11.22
CA ARG A 37 10.63 18.24 11.42
C ARG A 37 9.87 18.46 10.12
N GLN A 38 10.25 19.46 9.33
CA GLN A 38 9.57 19.81 8.08
C GLN A 38 9.68 18.69 7.04
N ARG A 39 10.85 18.08 6.89
CA ARG A 39 11.05 16.91 6.01
C ARG A 39 10.19 15.72 6.41
N GLU A 40 10.07 15.48 7.70
CA GLU A 40 9.23 14.38 8.21
C GLU A 40 7.75 14.66 7.95
N VAL A 41 7.28 15.90 8.11
CA VAL A 41 5.92 16.31 7.74
C VAL A 41 5.66 16.10 6.25
N GLU A 42 6.58 16.53 5.38
CA GLU A 42 6.47 16.36 3.92
C GLU A 42 6.42 14.87 3.52
N ARG A 43 7.18 14.02 4.22
CA ARG A 43 7.13 12.58 4.03
C ARG A 43 5.74 12.02 4.34
N TYR A 44 5.15 12.37 5.48
CA TYR A 44 3.79 11.92 5.82
C TYR A 44 2.73 12.46 4.86
N ASP A 45 2.86 13.71 4.40
CA ASP A 45 1.93 14.31 3.45
C ASP A 45 1.96 13.59 2.09
N SER A 46 3.13 13.15 1.64
CA SER A 46 3.28 12.34 0.43
C SER A 46 2.54 11.00 0.53
N VAL A 47 2.59 10.35 1.70
CA VAL A 47 1.87 9.10 1.98
C VAL A 47 0.37 9.35 2.07
N GLY A 48 -0.06 10.39 2.77
CA GLY A 48 -1.47 10.78 2.87
C GLY A 48 -2.07 11.08 1.50
N THR A 49 -1.36 11.82 0.65
CA THR A 49 -1.75 12.10 -0.73
C THR A 49 -1.85 10.82 -1.55
N ALA A 50 -0.88 9.90 -1.42
CA ALA A 50 -0.92 8.61 -2.11
C ALA A 50 -2.16 7.82 -1.70
N MET A 51 -2.43 7.67 -0.39
CA MET A 51 -3.60 6.98 0.15
C MET A 51 -4.93 7.57 -0.35
N GLN A 52 -5.02 8.90 -0.43
CA GLN A 52 -6.20 9.59 -0.96
C GLN A 52 -6.41 9.30 -2.45
N ARG A 53 -5.35 9.31 -3.27
CA ARG A 53 -5.43 9.06 -4.71
C ARG A 53 -5.91 7.65 -5.05
N ILE A 54 -5.55 6.66 -4.22
CA ILE A 54 -5.97 5.26 -4.39
C ILE A 54 -7.28 4.96 -3.65
N GLY A 55 -7.93 5.95 -3.04
CA GLY A 55 -9.22 5.79 -2.38
C GLY A 55 -9.18 4.94 -1.11
N LEU A 56 -8.03 4.79 -0.46
CA LEU A 56 -7.89 4.02 0.79
C LEU A 56 -8.25 4.82 2.04
N VAL A 57 -8.45 6.13 1.92
CA VAL A 57 -8.90 6.98 3.05
C VAL A 57 -10.28 6.50 3.51
N GLY A 58 -10.38 6.11 4.78
CA GLY A 58 -11.63 5.61 5.37
C GLY A 58 -11.92 4.13 5.09
N ILE A 59 -10.98 3.36 4.50
CA ILE A 59 -11.20 1.92 4.26
C ILE A 59 -11.48 1.14 5.55
N TYR A 60 -10.89 1.56 6.67
CA TYR A 60 -11.14 0.98 8.00
C TYR A 60 -12.58 1.19 8.52
N GLU A 61 -13.32 2.12 7.93
CA GLU A 61 -14.72 2.37 8.25
C GLU A 61 -15.68 1.54 7.38
N GLN A 62 -15.16 0.85 6.35
CA GLN A 62 -16.00 -0.02 5.53
C GLN A 62 -16.56 -1.16 6.38
N LYS A 63 -17.89 -1.22 6.42
CA LYS A 63 -18.59 -2.33 7.02
C LYS A 63 -18.53 -3.54 6.09
N PRO A 64 -18.53 -4.75 6.64
CA PRO A 64 -18.68 -5.94 5.82
C PRO A 64 -19.99 -5.92 5.02
N LEU A 65 -19.97 -6.52 3.83
CA LEU A 65 -21.12 -6.52 2.90
C LEU A 65 -22.36 -7.22 3.48
N MET A 66 -22.17 -8.21 4.35
CA MET A 66 -23.24 -8.85 5.10
C MET A 66 -22.99 -8.77 6.60
N ASP A 67 -24.05 -8.49 7.35
CA ASP A 67 -24.01 -8.57 8.81
C ASP A 67 -24.15 -10.02 9.31
N GLY A 68 -23.95 -10.22 10.61
CA GLY A 68 -24.03 -11.55 11.19
C GLY A 68 -25.44 -12.18 11.17
N GLY A 69 -26.49 -11.39 10.97
CA GLY A 69 -27.85 -11.88 10.75
C GLY A 69 -28.06 -12.37 9.32
N GLU A 70 -27.48 -11.67 8.35
CA GLU A 70 -27.49 -12.05 6.94
C GLU A 70 -26.65 -13.31 6.69
N VAL A 71 -25.47 -13.43 7.31
CA VAL A 71 -24.66 -14.66 7.28
C VAL A 71 -25.45 -15.87 7.78
N LYS A 72 -26.27 -15.72 8.81
CA LYS A 72 -27.13 -16.82 9.32
C LYS A 72 -28.25 -17.22 8.37
N LYS A 73 -28.65 -16.36 7.43
CA LYS A 73 -29.61 -16.74 6.38
C LYS A 73 -28.94 -17.61 5.32
N VAL A 74 -27.65 -17.38 5.06
CA VAL A 74 -26.83 -18.17 4.12
C VAL A 74 -26.39 -19.50 4.75
N LEU A 75 -25.96 -19.47 6.01
CA LEU A 75 -25.50 -20.61 6.79
C LEU A 75 -26.38 -20.80 8.03
N PRO A 76 -27.58 -21.40 7.92
CA PRO A 76 -28.53 -21.50 9.01
C PRO A 76 -28.05 -22.37 10.18
N ASN A 77 -27.14 -23.32 9.90
CA ASN A 77 -26.60 -24.23 10.90
C ASN A 77 -25.29 -23.74 11.55
N ILE A 78 -24.88 -22.50 11.29
CA ILE A 78 -23.63 -21.96 11.85
C ILE A 78 -23.69 -21.83 13.39
N PRO A 79 -22.79 -22.48 14.14
CA PRO A 79 -22.75 -22.34 15.59
C PRO A 79 -22.21 -20.97 15.99
N LYS A 80 -22.64 -20.46 17.14
CA LYS A 80 -22.00 -19.29 17.76
C LYS A 80 -20.62 -19.70 18.28
N GLY A 81 -19.56 -19.02 17.87
CA GLY A 81 -18.22 -19.30 18.36
C GLY A 81 -17.12 -19.04 17.32
N PRO A 82 -15.95 -19.68 17.47
CA PRO A 82 -14.80 -19.48 16.58
C PRO A 82 -15.15 -19.66 15.09
N ILE A 83 -15.93 -20.69 14.75
CA ILE A 83 -16.37 -20.94 13.37
C ILE A 83 -17.13 -19.75 12.79
N PHE A 84 -17.96 -19.07 13.59
CA PHE A 84 -18.67 -17.88 13.13
C PHE A 84 -17.71 -16.74 12.80
N ARG A 85 -16.69 -16.55 13.63
CA ARG A 85 -15.63 -15.55 13.37
C ARG A 85 -14.88 -15.92 12.10
N ASP A 86 -14.52 -17.18 11.91
CA ASP A 86 -13.77 -17.62 10.73
C ASP A 86 -14.55 -17.33 9.43
N VAL A 87 -15.88 -17.45 9.44
CA VAL A 87 -16.74 -17.05 8.31
C VAL A 87 -16.73 -15.52 8.10
N MET A 88 -16.76 -14.74 9.18
CA MET A 88 -16.70 -13.28 9.09
C MET A 88 -15.32 -12.80 8.59
N ASP A 89 -14.25 -13.48 8.97
CA ASP A 89 -12.89 -13.19 8.51
C ASP A 89 -12.74 -13.53 7.02
N GLU A 90 -13.23 -14.69 6.57
CA GLU A 90 -13.29 -15.05 5.14
C GLU A 90 -14.05 -14.02 4.31
N GLN A 91 -15.13 -13.45 4.84
CA GLN A 91 -15.84 -12.35 4.18
C GLN A 91 -14.97 -11.11 3.99
N VAL A 92 -14.21 -10.73 5.01
CA VAL A 92 -13.30 -9.56 4.95
C VAL A 92 -12.19 -9.83 3.95
N ASP A 93 -11.56 -11.01 4.01
CA ASP A 93 -10.51 -11.41 3.08
C ASP A 93 -11.04 -11.41 1.65
N TRP A 94 -12.22 -11.97 1.43
CA TRP A 94 -12.86 -11.94 0.13
C TRP A 94 -13.17 -10.52 -0.33
N MET A 95 -13.58 -9.58 0.53
CA MET A 95 -13.78 -8.18 0.12
C MET A 95 -12.51 -7.47 -0.35
N THR A 96 -11.31 -8.04 -0.10
CA THR A 96 -10.04 -7.48 -0.58
C THR A 96 -9.56 -8.03 -1.92
N LEU A 97 -10.15 -9.13 -2.43
CA LEU A 97 -9.64 -9.87 -3.60
C LEU A 97 -10.36 -9.55 -4.94
N PRO A 98 -11.70 -9.66 -5.07
CA PRO A 98 -12.41 -9.31 -6.28
C PRO A 98 -12.78 -7.82 -6.30
N PRO A 99 -12.62 -7.13 -7.44
CA PRO A 99 -13.15 -5.80 -7.60
C PRO A 99 -14.69 -5.85 -7.64
N ILE A 100 -15.33 -5.20 -6.66
CA ILE A 100 -16.73 -4.74 -6.74
C ILE A 100 -17.76 -5.88 -6.89
N ALA A 101 -17.67 -6.91 -6.05
CA ALA A 101 -18.71 -7.93 -5.99
C ALA A 101 -19.73 -7.62 -4.88
N GLY A 102 -21.02 -7.86 -5.16
CA GLY A 102 -22.12 -7.57 -4.26
C GLY A 102 -22.33 -8.64 -3.18
N ALA A 103 -23.23 -8.36 -2.24
CA ALA A 103 -23.59 -9.26 -1.14
C ALA A 103 -24.18 -10.60 -1.63
N ASP A 104 -24.82 -10.63 -2.80
CA ASP A 104 -25.35 -11.82 -3.45
C ASP A 104 -24.25 -12.79 -3.92
N ILE A 105 -23.21 -12.26 -4.56
CA ILE A 105 -22.05 -13.04 -5.01
C ILE A 105 -21.27 -13.55 -3.79
N LEU A 106 -21.11 -12.71 -2.77
CA LEU A 106 -20.49 -13.09 -1.51
C LEU A 106 -21.27 -14.19 -0.78
N ALA A 107 -22.60 -14.11 -0.75
CA ALA A 107 -23.44 -15.15 -0.16
C ALA A 107 -23.23 -16.50 -0.87
N TRP A 108 -23.14 -16.49 -2.20
CA TRP A 108 -22.81 -17.69 -2.97
C TRP A 108 -21.41 -18.22 -2.63
N HIS A 109 -20.40 -17.35 -2.56
CA HIS A 109 -19.03 -17.72 -2.18
C HIS A 109 -18.98 -18.37 -0.79
N ILE A 110 -19.58 -17.74 0.23
CA ILE A 110 -19.62 -18.27 1.60
C ILE A 110 -20.31 -19.64 1.64
N ALA A 111 -21.42 -19.81 0.91
CA ALA A 111 -22.13 -21.08 0.86
C ALA A 111 -21.26 -22.20 0.25
N GLN A 112 -20.41 -21.88 -0.75
CA GLN A 112 -19.47 -22.83 -1.34
C GLN A 112 -18.26 -23.12 -0.45
N SER A 113 -17.76 -22.13 0.28
CA SER A 113 -16.60 -22.27 1.17
C SER A 113 -16.93 -23.05 2.44
N PHE A 114 -18.19 -22.98 2.91
CA PHE A 114 -18.64 -23.64 4.14
C PHE A 114 -19.84 -24.58 3.92
N PRO A 115 -19.71 -25.63 3.09
CA PRO A 115 -20.84 -26.46 2.67
C PRO A 115 -21.46 -27.28 3.81
N ILE A 116 -20.72 -27.55 4.88
CA ILE A 116 -21.17 -28.33 6.04
C ILE A 116 -22.06 -27.49 6.98
N LEU A 117 -22.07 -26.16 6.80
CA LEU A 117 -22.79 -25.21 7.65
C LEU A 117 -24.10 -24.70 7.01
N GLN A 118 -24.44 -25.20 5.83
CA GLN A 118 -25.73 -24.98 5.17
C GLN A 118 -26.87 -25.70 5.89
#